data_AF-A0A1G2KL82-F1
#
_entry.id   AF-A0A1G2KL82-F1
#
_cell.length_a   1.000
_cell.length_b   1.000
_cell.length_c   1.000
_cell.angle_alpha   90.00
_cell.angle_beta   90.00
_cell.angle_gamma   90.00
#
_symmetry.space_group_name_H-M   'P 1'
#
loop_
_entity.id
_entity.type
_entity.pdbx_description
1 polymer ?
#
loop_
_entity_poly.entity_id
_entity_poly.type
_entity_poly.pdbx_seq_one_letter_code
_entity_poly.pdbx_strand_id
1 'polypeptide(L)'
;MTAESKQKIKENVPGSTKVGYDERTQRDKDYSSRYWERLRDKHLDTEAIKLEMRRDIQGMVKQIGEIRLKFKLESLSEEDKEKMSTMRRMAEEMGFKVGNFSRDVDSGLVAAKVEGFTKDMKREKEEKEPRGDRAIKRRKSSLPSEIFELADDIPSAIEDAGETLEALKESAARLQPEKRGVYEHSLDFAMEILEKEKGIVELAPNVPTIVVSDIHARRDFIIKLLERELKITDPPKRVFDLLKQGKINIVCVGDGMHSEKPLAWAPEVLSYDENGKKTKTTSYESAKQERNRMIEKIINANPRYQKLANVSGTVEGEILEAEIYSSFEQSKDPEIITARENFINEKRLAKKEALNREMARGLGLMKMVMDLKLQYPHNFHFLRGNHEDVDGDLMGDFKKGDVLQSEEVRSWLQENFGADFIAKWAKFEDTLPLLAKGKNIVVTHAAPAGNFTREQIESRDRKTTIGLNWTENRQHSQNAIPENKLRSNMKNILANIGMTAEAQWFIGHRPTYDLYRAQCNGQLIQINDDRGYVVAFMPIDGKFDPKKHITDLRKS
;
A
#
# COMPACT_ATOMS: atom_id res chain seq x y z
N MET A 1 -39.50 -3.91 -54.02
CA MET A 1 -38.69 -4.61 -53.01
C MET A 1 -39.48 -4.64 -51.72
N THR A 2 -39.91 -5.83 -51.33
CA THR A 2 -40.88 -6.12 -50.27
C THR A 2 -40.19 -6.49 -48.95
N ALA A 3 -40.97 -6.49 -47.86
CA ALA A 3 -40.56 -6.64 -46.47
C ALA A 3 -40.01 -8.03 -46.06
N GLU A 4 -39.47 -8.81 -46.99
CA GLU A 4 -39.05 -10.22 -46.78
C GLU A 4 -37.56 -10.50 -47.03
N SER A 5 -36.69 -9.47 -47.01
CA SER A 5 -35.25 -9.62 -47.25
C SER A 5 -34.35 -9.22 -46.07
N LYS A 6 -34.87 -9.23 -44.84
CA LYS A 6 -34.07 -8.99 -43.60
C LYS A 6 -33.90 -10.21 -42.69
N GLN A 7 -34.29 -11.41 -43.14
CA GLN A 7 -34.10 -12.65 -42.39
C GLN A 7 -33.07 -13.56 -43.07
N LYS A 8 -31.78 -13.21 -42.88
CA LYS A 8 -30.62 -14.12 -42.92
C LYS A 8 -29.35 -13.29 -42.76
N ILE A 9 -28.92 -13.12 -41.50
CA ILE A 9 -27.53 -13.02 -41.00
C ILE A 9 -27.71 -12.73 -39.49
N LYS A 10 -27.91 -13.78 -38.72
CA LYS A 10 -27.72 -13.81 -37.26
C LYS A 10 -27.59 -15.26 -36.85
N GLU A 11 -26.44 -15.84 -37.16
CA GLU A 11 -25.92 -17.03 -36.48
C GLU A 11 -24.43 -17.15 -36.82
N ASN A 12 -23.63 -17.40 -35.77
CA ASN A 12 -22.18 -17.67 -35.75
C ASN A 12 -21.21 -16.48 -35.64
N VAL A 13 -21.06 -15.98 -34.40
CA VAL A 13 -19.76 -15.54 -33.87
C VAL A 13 -19.52 -16.28 -32.55
N PRO A 14 -18.54 -17.20 -32.47
CA PRO A 14 -18.12 -17.79 -31.20
C PRO A 14 -17.12 -16.86 -30.48
N GLY A 15 -17.32 -16.62 -29.18
CA GLY A 15 -16.24 -16.17 -28.30
C GLY A 15 -16.36 -14.80 -27.61
N SER A 16 -17.56 -14.30 -27.30
CA SER A 16 -17.70 -13.22 -26.29
C SER A 16 -18.27 -13.79 -24.99
N THR A 17 -17.40 -14.06 -24.01
CA THR A 17 -17.83 -14.23 -22.62
C THR A 17 -18.36 -12.89 -22.11
N LYS A 18 -19.69 -12.76 -22.09
CA LYS A 18 -20.37 -11.75 -21.26
C LYS A 18 -19.96 -12.02 -19.82
N VAL A 19 -19.11 -11.16 -19.25
CA VAL A 19 -18.95 -11.07 -17.80
C VAL A 19 -20.33 -10.72 -17.25
N GLY A 20 -20.89 -11.63 -16.46
CA GLY A 20 -22.25 -11.55 -15.95
C GLY A 20 -22.45 -10.29 -15.12
N TYR A 21 -23.59 -9.63 -15.34
CA TYR A 21 -24.09 -8.53 -14.53
C TYR A 21 -24.19 -8.90 -13.02
N ASP A 22 -24.21 -10.19 -12.70
CA ASP A 22 -24.28 -10.73 -11.32
C ASP A 22 -23.04 -10.47 -10.46
N GLU A 23 -21.82 -10.51 -11.01
CA GLU A 23 -20.59 -10.41 -10.19
C GLU A 23 -20.37 -9.00 -9.61
N ARG A 24 -20.75 -7.94 -10.35
CA ARG A 24 -20.75 -6.57 -9.80
C ARG A 24 -21.80 -6.39 -8.70
N THR A 25 -22.96 -7.02 -8.88
CA THR A 25 -24.08 -6.90 -7.95
C THR A 25 -23.78 -7.60 -6.62
N GLN A 26 -23.03 -8.69 -6.64
CA GLN A 26 -22.59 -9.38 -5.42
C GLN A 26 -21.54 -8.57 -4.65
N ARG A 27 -20.59 -7.95 -5.35
CA ARG A 27 -19.50 -7.15 -4.75
C ARG A 27 -20.00 -5.89 -4.03
N ASP A 28 -21.03 -5.24 -4.58
CA ASP A 28 -21.65 -4.05 -3.99
C ASP A 28 -22.52 -4.40 -2.76
N LYS A 29 -23.16 -5.59 -2.75
CA LYS A 29 -23.89 -6.12 -1.59
C LYS A 29 -22.97 -6.43 -0.40
N ASP A 30 -21.80 -7.02 -0.68
CA ASP A 30 -20.80 -7.32 0.34
C ASP A 30 -20.22 -6.04 0.95
N TYR A 31 -20.03 -4.99 0.14
CA TYR A 31 -19.51 -3.72 0.63
C TYR A 31 -20.45 -3.03 1.62
N SER A 32 -21.74 -2.91 1.26
CA SER A 32 -22.71 -2.25 2.13
C SER A 32 -22.96 -3.03 3.42
N SER A 33 -23.04 -4.36 3.35
CA SER A 33 -23.25 -5.21 4.53
C SER A 33 -22.07 -5.13 5.51
N ARG A 34 -20.83 -5.24 5.00
CA ARG A 34 -19.59 -5.11 5.80
C ARG A 34 -19.34 -3.70 6.32
N TYR A 35 -19.89 -2.67 5.67
CA TYR A 35 -19.87 -1.30 6.17
C TYR A 35 -20.70 -1.18 7.45
N TRP A 36 -21.93 -1.70 7.44
CA TRP A 36 -22.84 -1.66 8.58
C TRP A 36 -22.45 -2.60 9.72
N GLU A 37 -21.79 -3.72 9.43
CA GLU A 37 -21.17 -4.56 10.47
C GLU A 37 -20.06 -3.82 11.20
N ARG A 38 -19.13 -3.16 10.49
CA ARG A 38 -18.06 -2.37 11.11
C ARG A 38 -18.56 -1.21 11.97
N LEU A 39 -19.66 -0.57 11.59
CA LEU A 39 -20.28 0.49 12.39
C LEU A 39 -20.97 -0.07 13.65
N ARG A 40 -21.54 -1.28 13.58
CA ARG A 40 -22.14 -1.97 14.73
C ARG A 40 -21.09 -2.47 15.73
N ASP A 41 -19.98 -3.03 15.26
CA ASP A 41 -18.90 -3.56 16.09
C ASP A 41 -18.18 -2.48 16.92
N LYS A 42 -18.27 -1.21 16.51
CA LYS A 42 -17.65 -0.08 17.21
C LYS A 42 -18.52 0.54 18.30
N HIS A 43 -19.76 0.07 18.51
CA HIS A 43 -20.73 0.63 19.46
C HIS A 43 -20.84 2.17 19.40
N LEU A 44 -20.76 2.74 18.19
CA LEU A 44 -20.75 4.18 18.00
C LEU A 44 -22.13 4.77 18.26
N ASP A 45 -22.16 5.92 18.93
CA ASP A 45 -23.38 6.70 19.04
C ASP A 45 -23.76 7.38 17.71
N THR A 46 -24.96 7.94 17.66
CA THR A 46 -25.52 8.57 16.46
C THR A 46 -24.64 9.68 15.89
N GLU A 47 -23.91 10.43 16.72
CA GLU A 47 -23.04 11.53 16.27
C GLU A 47 -21.71 11.01 15.72
N ALA A 48 -21.15 9.94 16.32
CA ALA A 48 -19.97 9.27 15.81
C ALA A 48 -20.24 8.53 14.48
N ILE A 49 -21.43 7.95 14.30
CA ILE A 49 -21.87 7.36 13.01
C ILE A 49 -21.98 8.46 11.94
N LYS A 50 -22.58 9.61 12.28
CA LYS A 50 -22.66 10.76 11.36
C LYS A 50 -21.29 11.28 10.97
N LEU A 51 -20.32 11.29 11.90
CA LEU A 51 -18.96 11.76 11.64
C LEU A 51 -18.20 10.82 10.69
N GLU A 52 -18.31 9.51 10.87
CA GLU A 52 -17.68 8.55 9.95
C GLU A 52 -18.36 8.52 8.58
N MET A 53 -19.70 8.55 8.53
CA MET A 53 -20.41 8.72 7.26
C MET A 53 -20.00 10.02 6.54
N ARG A 54 -19.78 11.11 7.28
CA ARG A 54 -19.31 12.38 6.73
C ARG A 54 -17.91 12.24 6.14
N ARG A 55 -16.99 11.56 6.81
CA ARG A 55 -15.62 11.31 6.31
C ARG A 55 -15.62 10.47 5.04
N ASP A 56 -16.39 9.39 5.02
CA ASP A 56 -16.49 8.51 3.85
C ASP A 56 -17.12 9.22 2.66
N ILE A 57 -18.22 9.95 2.88
CA ILE A 57 -18.89 10.73 1.84
C ILE A 57 -17.93 11.81 1.32
N GLN A 58 -17.18 12.51 2.19
CA GLN A 58 -16.18 13.50 1.77
C GLN A 58 -15.04 12.87 0.96
N GLY A 59 -14.56 11.68 1.33
CA GLY A 59 -13.57 10.91 0.58
C GLY A 59 -14.08 10.53 -0.82
N MET A 60 -15.34 10.09 -0.92
CA MET A 60 -15.99 9.73 -2.18
C MET A 60 -16.28 10.95 -3.07
N VAL A 61 -16.71 12.09 -2.49
CA VAL A 61 -16.94 13.36 -3.20
C VAL A 61 -15.63 13.91 -3.79
N LYS A 62 -14.49 13.73 -3.14
CA LYS A 62 -13.16 14.11 -3.68
C LYS A 62 -12.80 13.35 -4.95
N GLN A 63 -13.32 12.13 -5.15
CA GLN A 63 -13.00 11.29 -6.31
C GLN A 63 -13.96 11.45 -7.49
N ILE A 64 -15.23 11.80 -7.28
CA ILE A 64 -16.24 11.84 -8.34
C ILE A 64 -17.20 13.01 -8.09
N GLY A 65 -17.25 13.98 -9.01
CA GLY A 65 -18.07 15.20 -8.90
C GLY A 65 -19.60 14.99 -8.89
N GLU A 66 -20.09 13.75 -8.93
CA GLU A 66 -21.50 13.38 -8.73
C GLU A 66 -21.59 12.01 -8.04
N ILE A 67 -22.32 11.91 -6.93
CA ILE A 67 -22.59 10.64 -6.26
C ILE A 67 -23.96 10.11 -6.70
N ARG A 68 -24.01 8.83 -7.12
CA ARG A 68 -25.25 8.06 -7.33
C ARG A 68 -25.32 6.94 -6.30
N LEU A 69 -26.25 7.05 -5.36
CA LEU A 69 -26.63 5.94 -4.46
C LEU A 69 -27.50 4.95 -5.26
N LYS A 70 -27.32 3.62 -5.12
CA LYS A 70 -28.09 2.62 -5.89
C LYS A 70 -28.57 1.47 -4.98
N PHE A 71 -29.84 1.07 -5.09
CA PHE A 71 -30.46 -0.02 -4.30
C PHE A 71 -31.39 -0.88 -5.14
N LYS A 72 -31.36 -2.22 -5.05
CA LYS A 72 -32.22 -3.12 -5.86
C LYS A 72 -33.52 -3.45 -5.12
N LEU A 73 -34.68 -3.11 -5.68
CA LEU A 73 -35.98 -3.35 -5.03
C LEU A 73 -37.03 -3.77 -6.05
N GLU A 74 -37.80 -4.82 -5.75
CA GLU A 74 -38.86 -5.35 -6.63
C GLU A 74 -40.24 -4.71 -6.35
N SER A 75 -40.48 -4.15 -5.18
CA SER A 75 -41.56 -3.19 -4.88
C SER A 75 -41.21 -2.40 -3.61
N LEU A 76 -41.64 -1.13 -3.52
CA LEU A 76 -41.34 -0.28 -2.35
C LEU A 76 -42.30 -0.61 -1.21
N SER A 77 -41.82 -1.20 -0.12
CA SER A 77 -42.57 -1.30 1.13
C SER A 77 -42.71 0.09 1.80
N GLU A 78 -43.66 0.26 2.73
CA GLU A 78 -43.77 1.51 3.51
C GLU A 78 -42.51 1.79 4.35
N GLU A 79 -41.87 0.72 4.84
CA GLU A 79 -40.60 0.81 5.58
C GLU A 79 -39.46 1.34 4.70
N ASP A 80 -39.42 0.97 3.41
CA ASP A 80 -38.40 1.46 2.47
C ASP A 80 -38.60 2.94 2.10
N LYS A 81 -39.85 3.40 2.04
CA LYS A 81 -40.18 4.83 1.87
C LYS A 81 -39.70 5.64 3.06
N GLU A 82 -39.85 5.11 4.27
CA GLU A 82 -39.36 5.73 5.50
C GLU A 82 -37.82 5.78 5.56
N LYS A 83 -37.14 4.70 5.17
CA LYS A 83 -35.67 4.67 5.05
C LYS A 83 -35.15 5.68 4.02
N MET A 84 -35.76 5.76 2.85
CA MET A 84 -35.37 6.74 1.82
C MET A 84 -35.63 8.19 2.26
N SER A 85 -36.74 8.44 2.95
CA SER A 85 -37.05 9.74 3.56
C SER A 85 -36.01 10.12 4.62
N THR A 86 -35.64 9.18 5.48
CA THR A 86 -34.61 9.37 6.51
C THR A 86 -33.25 9.68 5.89
N MET A 87 -32.85 8.93 4.86
CA MET A 87 -31.60 9.18 4.14
C MET A 87 -31.57 10.54 3.44
N ARG A 88 -32.68 10.93 2.79
CA ARG A 88 -32.81 12.26 2.19
C ARG A 88 -32.62 13.34 3.25
N ARG A 89 -33.33 13.23 4.38
CA ARG A 89 -33.22 14.17 5.50
C ARG A 89 -31.78 14.24 6.03
N MET A 90 -31.12 13.11 6.25
CA MET A 90 -29.73 13.08 6.72
C MET A 90 -28.77 13.76 5.73
N ALA A 91 -28.93 13.52 4.42
CA ALA A 91 -28.10 14.16 3.41
C ALA A 91 -28.37 15.66 3.28
N GLU A 92 -29.63 16.10 3.40
CA GLU A 92 -30.02 17.51 3.43
C GLU A 92 -29.52 18.23 4.70
N GLU A 93 -29.58 17.59 5.88
CA GLU A 93 -28.98 18.07 7.12
C GLU A 93 -27.46 18.22 7.02
N MET A 94 -26.81 17.41 6.17
CA MET A 94 -25.38 17.50 5.86
C MET A 94 -25.05 18.53 4.77
N GLY A 95 -26.05 19.31 4.30
CA GLY A 95 -25.87 20.40 3.34
C GLY A 95 -25.86 19.96 1.87
N PHE A 96 -26.27 18.72 1.57
CA PHE A 96 -26.38 18.24 0.20
C PHE A 96 -27.81 18.40 -0.34
N LYS A 97 -27.95 18.74 -1.61
CA LYS A 97 -29.25 18.75 -2.28
C LYS A 97 -29.52 17.38 -2.90
N VAL A 98 -30.52 16.67 -2.40
CA VAL A 98 -30.89 15.34 -2.90
C VAL A 98 -32.05 15.48 -3.90
N GLY A 99 -31.80 15.09 -5.14
CA GLY A 99 -32.81 15.02 -6.20
C GLY A 99 -33.83 13.90 -5.98
N ASN A 100 -34.80 13.79 -6.89
CA ASN A 100 -35.79 12.73 -6.83
C ASN A 100 -35.15 11.36 -7.02
N PHE A 101 -35.63 10.40 -6.24
CA PHE A 101 -35.30 9.00 -6.44
C PHE A 101 -35.96 8.53 -7.74
N SER A 102 -35.16 8.05 -8.69
CA SER A 102 -35.63 7.43 -9.92
C SER A 102 -35.28 5.94 -9.91
N ARG A 103 -36.19 5.13 -10.45
CA ARG A 103 -35.99 3.69 -10.62
C ARG A 103 -35.46 3.44 -12.02
N ASP A 104 -34.31 2.81 -12.10
CA ASP A 104 -33.73 2.29 -13.34
C ASP A 104 -34.52 1.05 -13.77
N VAL A 105 -35.10 1.11 -14.97
CA VAL A 105 -36.10 0.15 -15.46
C VAL A 105 -35.48 -1.21 -15.76
N ASP A 106 -34.19 -1.24 -16.12
CA ASP A 106 -33.49 -2.45 -16.53
C ASP A 106 -32.89 -3.20 -15.33
N SER A 107 -32.51 -2.48 -14.28
CA SER A 107 -31.82 -3.05 -13.11
C SER A 107 -32.69 -3.17 -11.86
N GLY A 108 -33.84 -2.50 -11.84
CA GLY A 108 -34.69 -2.36 -10.65
C GLY A 108 -34.04 -1.50 -9.56
N LEU A 109 -32.95 -0.80 -9.89
CA LEU A 109 -32.19 0.00 -8.94
C LEU A 109 -32.86 1.37 -8.72
N VAL A 110 -33.03 1.79 -7.46
CA VAL A 110 -33.46 3.14 -7.11
C VAL A 110 -32.23 4.00 -6.85
N ALA A 111 -32.16 5.17 -7.49
CA ALA A 111 -31.06 6.11 -7.34
C ALA A 111 -31.54 7.56 -7.20
N ALA A 112 -30.85 8.35 -6.39
CA ALA A 112 -31.04 9.80 -6.34
C ALA A 112 -29.73 10.50 -6.71
N LYS A 113 -29.87 11.62 -7.43
CA LYS A 113 -28.75 12.54 -7.68
C LYS A 113 -28.49 13.34 -6.41
N VAL A 114 -27.26 13.36 -5.92
CA VAL A 114 -26.87 14.21 -4.79
C VAL A 114 -25.92 15.29 -5.29
N GLU A 115 -26.30 16.56 -5.14
CA GLU A 115 -25.50 17.71 -5.53
C GLU A 115 -24.94 18.41 -4.29
N GLY A 116 -23.61 18.54 -4.22
CA GLY A 116 -22.90 19.24 -3.14
C GLY A 116 -22.37 20.60 -3.60
N PHE A 117 -22.26 21.55 -2.66
CA PHE A 117 -21.73 22.90 -2.90
C PHE A 117 -20.31 22.86 -3.48
N THR A 118 -20.16 23.27 -4.75
CA THR A 118 -18.85 23.49 -5.39
C THR A 118 -18.46 24.98 -5.46
N LYS A 119 -19.32 25.90 -4.99
CA LYS A 119 -19.07 27.36 -5.11
C LYS A 119 -18.61 28.06 -3.83
N ASP A 120 -19.06 27.66 -2.64
CA ASP A 120 -18.74 28.42 -1.41
C ASP A 120 -17.37 28.11 -0.81
N MET A 121 -16.79 26.94 -1.11
CA MET A 121 -15.40 26.62 -0.72
C MET A 121 -14.33 27.46 -1.44
N LYS A 122 -14.66 28.07 -2.59
CA LYS A 122 -13.74 29.02 -3.24
C LYS A 122 -13.74 30.37 -2.54
N ARG A 123 -14.88 30.81 -2.01
CA ARG A 123 -15.05 32.15 -1.45
C ARG A 123 -14.48 32.28 -0.04
N GLU A 124 -14.57 31.24 0.80
CA GLU A 124 -13.89 31.24 2.11
C GLU A 124 -12.36 31.17 2.01
N LYS A 125 -11.81 30.67 0.90
CA LYS A 125 -10.36 30.67 0.62
C LYS A 125 -9.83 31.98 0.05
N GLU A 126 -10.69 32.79 -0.56
CA GLU A 126 -10.32 34.06 -1.20
C GLU A 126 -10.54 35.29 -0.28
N GLU A 127 -11.41 35.20 0.74
CA GLU A 127 -11.72 36.33 1.64
C GLU A 127 -10.96 36.32 3.00
N LYS A 128 -9.95 35.46 3.22
CA LYS A 128 -9.07 35.53 4.41
C LYS A 128 -7.59 35.74 4.06
N GLU A 129 -7.28 37.04 3.98
CA GLU A 129 -5.99 37.75 4.06
C GLU A 129 -4.85 37.52 3.04
N PRO A 130 -4.12 38.61 2.67
CA PRO A 130 -3.08 38.59 1.64
C PRO A 130 -1.73 38.11 2.18
N ARG A 131 -0.94 37.50 1.30
CA ARG A 131 0.49 37.21 1.51
C ARG A 131 1.26 38.52 1.77
N GLY A 132 1.67 38.73 3.01
CA GLY A 132 2.57 39.81 3.41
C GLY A 132 3.21 39.51 4.76
N ASP A 133 4.53 39.37 4.75
CA ASP A 133 5.48 39.36 5.86
C ASP A 133 4.92 39.41 7.30
N ARG A 134 5.15 38.35 8.08
CA ARG A 134 5.27 38.48 9.54
C ARG A 134 6.42 37.66 10.10
N ALA A 135 7.46 38.42 10.43
CA ALA A 135 8.43 38.11 11.46
C ALA A 135 7.76 37.57 12.73
N ILE A 136 8.33 36.50 13.27
CA ILE A 136 7.93 35.84 14.51
C ILE A 136 8.18 36.79 15.68
N LYS A 137 7.12 37.43 16.19
CA LYS A 137 7.12 38.04 17.53
C LYS A 137 6.66 36.99 18.55
N ARG A 138 7.64 36.44 19.27
CA ARG A 138 7.46 35.69 20.53
C ARG A 138 6.60 36.51 21.50
N ARG A 139 5.50 35.94 22.00
CA ARG A 139 4.96 36.25 23.32
C ARG A 139 4.67 34.96 24.06
N LYS A 140 5.31 34.88 25.23
CA LYS A 140 5.35 33.79 26.20
C LYS A 140 3.94 33.47 26.70
N SER A 141 3.51 32.22 26.54
CA SER A 141 2.54 31.59 27.44
C SER A 141 3.28 30.53 28.24
N SER A 142 3.33 30.73 29.55
CA SER A 142 3.89 29.82 30.54
C SER A 142 3.14 28.48 30.53
N LEU A 143 3.74 27.46 29.93
CA LEU A 143 3.47 26.06 30.21
C LEU A 143 4.62 25.54 31.11
N PRO A 144 4.35 24.59 32.03
CA PRO A 144 5.37 24.10 32.96
C PRO A 144 6.56 23.52 32.20
N SER A 145 7.74 24.07 32.47
CA SER A 145 9.03 23.72 31.87
C SER A 145 9.63 22.48 32.52
N GLU A 146 8.91 21.37 32.49
CA GLU A 146 9.41 20.06 32.91
C GLU A 146 8.97 19.04 31.85
N ILE A 147 9.77 18.96 30.79
CA ILE A 147 10.07 17.82 29.89
C ILE A 147 10.92 18.45 28.77
N PHE A 148 12.16 18.79 29.11
CA PHE A 148 13.22 19.11 28.14
C PHE A 148 14.53 18.72 28.80
N GLU A 149 14.68 17.42 29.05
CA GLU A 149 15.96 16.79 29.34
C GLU A 149 15.78 15.31 29.04
N LEU A 150 15.98 14.97 27.79
CA LEU A 150 16.58 13.74 27.30
C LEU A 150 17.04 14.08 25.89
N ALA A 151 18.14 14.84 25.81
CA ALA A 151 19.10 14.55 24.75
C ALA A 151 19.56 13.12 25.02
N ASP A 152 18.75 12.15 24.58
CA ASP A 152 19.14 10.76 24.50
C ASP A 152 20.46 10.77 23.75
N ASP A 153 21.54 10.31 24.40
CA ASP A 153 22.82 10.07 23.75
C ASP A 153 22.54 9.43 22.39
N ILE A 154 22.68 10.20 21.31
CA ILE A 154 22.67 9.70 19.94
C ILE A 154 23.89 8.80 19.90
N PRO A 155 23.75 7.45 19.92
CA PRO A 155 24.90 6.60 20.07
C PRO A 155 25.88 6.87 18.94
N SER A 156 27.19 6.86 19.21
CA SER A 156 28.23 6.97 18.18
C SER A 156 28.04 5.97 17.02
N ALA A 157 27.31 4.88 17.27
CA ALA A 157 26.86 3.92 16.26
C ALA A 157 25.96 4.51 15.14
N ILE A 158 25.50 5.75 15.26
CA ILE A 158 24.77 6.46 14.19
C ILE A 158 25.72 7.03 13.14
N GLU A 159 26.97 7.37 13.51
CA GLU A 159 27.95 7.93 12.56
C GLU A 159 28.47 6.85 11.57
N ASP A 160 28.51 5.57 11.97
CA ASP A 160 29.10 4.48 11.17
C ASP A 160 28.08 3.67 10.34
N ALA A 161 26.77 3.97 10.45
CA ALA A 161 25.74 3.19 9.79
C ALA A 161 25.82 3.38 8.25
N GLY A 162 26.19 2.30 7.54
CA GLY A 162 26.39 2.31 6.09
C GLY A 162 27.85 2.40 5.63
N GLU A 163 28.80 2.65 6.54
CA GLU A 163 30.23 2.73 6.18
C GLU A 163 30.88 1.36 5.92
N THR A 164 30.38 0.35 6.63
CA THR A 164 30.82 -1.04 6.55
C THR A 164 29.66 -1.98 6.25
N LEU A 165 29.97 -3.09 5.60
CA LEU A 165 28.97 -4.12 5.28
C LEU A 165 28.52 -4.85 6.54
N GLU A 166 29.41 -4.98 7.52
CA GLU A 166 29.16 -5.57 8.84
C GLU A 166 28.12 -4.74 9.62
N ALA A 167 28.26 -3.42 9.68
CA ALA A 167 27.26 -2.55 10.32
C ALA A 167 25.88 -2.64 9.64
N LEU A 168 25.85 -2.74 8.30
CA LEU A 168 24.60 -2.94 7.56
C LEU A 168 23.94 -4.29 7.89
N LYS A 169 24.74 -5.37 8.03
CA LYS A 169 24.25 -6.69 8.44
C LYS A 169 23.68 -6.69 9.85
N GLU A 170 24.35 -6.04 10.79
CA GLU A 170 23.87 -5.90 12.15
C GLU A 170 22.54 -5.14 12.19
N SER A 171 22.43 -4.05 11.44
CA SER A 171 21.18 -3.30 11.25
C SER A 171 20.07 -4.15 10.64
N ALA A 172 20.40 -4.98 9.63
CA ALA A 172 19.46 -5.90 8.99
C ALA A 172 18.91 -6.98 9.93
N ALA A 173 19.70 -7.42 10.91
CA ALA A 173 19.36 -8.47 11.85
C ALA A 173 18.46 -8.01 13.01
N ARG A 174 18.29 -6.69 13.23
CA ARG A 174 17.49 -6.16 14.35
C ARG A 174 16.02 -6.56 14.26
N LEU A 175 15.49 -7.17 15.31
CA LEU A 175 14.10 -7.66 15.35
C LEU A 175 13.10 -6.68 15.98
N GLN A 176 13.59 -5.58 16.54
CA GLN A 176 12.78 -4.54 17.17
C GLN A 176 12.97 -3.20 16.46
N PRO A 177 11.95 -2.32 16.45
CA PRO A 177 12.10 -0.96 15.99
C PRO A 177 13.13 -0.20 16.83
N GLU A 178 13.82 0.73 16.20
CA GLU A 178 14.74 1.64 16.89
C GLU A 178 13.99 2.74 17.64
N LYS A 179 14.72 3.48 18.47
CA LYS A 179 14.21 4.72 19.06
C LYS A 179 13.89 5.74 17.97
N ARG A 180 12.85 6.56 18.20
CA ARG A 180 12.41 7.66 17.32
C ARG A 180 13.58 8.50 16.78
N GLY A 181 14.47 8.96 17.67
CA GLY A 181 15.59 9.84 17.30
C GLY A 181 16.57 9.24 16.28
N VAL A 182 16.70 7.91 16.24
CA VAL A 182 17.54 7.21 15.26
C VAL A 182 16.98 7.41 13.84
N TYR A 183 15.67 7.27 13.69
CA TYR A 183 15.01 7.48 12.40
C TYR A 183 14.96 8.96 12.03
N GLU A 184 14.71 9.84 12.99
CA GLU A 184 14.69 11.29 12.76
C GLU A 184 16.04 11.82 12.25
N HIS A 185 17.14 11.29 12.78
CA HIS A 185 18.48 11.60 12.32
C HIS A 185 18.65 11.20 10.84
N SER A 186 18.42 9.92 10.49
CA SER A 186 18.53 9.47 9.10
C SER A 186 17.61 10.25 8.15
N LEU A 187 16.39 10.61 8.60
CA LEU A 187 15.45 11.43 7.83
C LEU A 187 16.02 12.82 7.51
N ASP A 188 16.58 13.52 8.49
CA ASP A 188 17.09 14.89 8.29
C ASP A 188 18.20 14.92 7.22
N PHE A 189 19.18 14.03 7.34
CA PHE A 189 20.31 13.98 6.40
C PHE A 189 19.89 13.49 5.02
N ALA A 190 19.03 12.47 4.93
CA ALA A 190 18.55 11.99 3.65
C ALA A 190 17.72 13.05 2.92
N MET A 191 16.83 13.77 3.63
CA MET A 191 16.05 14.87 3.04
C MET A 191 16.97 15.99 2.53
N GLU A 192 18.04 16.35 3.24
CA GLU A 192 18.96 17.40 2.77
C GLU A 192 19.61 17.06 1.41
N ILE A 193 19.87 15.78 1.16
CA ILE A 193 20.38 15.29 -0.12
C ILE A 193 19.25 15.23 -1.16
N LEU A 194 18.12 14.62 -0.81
CA LEU A 194 17.00 14.36 -1.72
C LEU A 194 16.25 15.62 -2.14
N GLU A 195 16.25 16.68 -1.34
CA GLU A 195 15.67 17.99 -1.71
C GLU A 195 16.51 18.68 -2.80
N LYS A 196 17.83 18.42 -2.85
CA LYS A 196 18.72 18.90 -3.91
C LYS A 196 18.55 18.08 -5.19
N GLU A 197 18.19 16.80 -5.04
CA GLU A 197 17.73 15.98 -6.15
C GLU A 197 16.31 16.43 -6.53
N LYS A 198 16.00 16.46 -7.83
CA LYS A 198 14.62 16.68 -8.28
C LYS A 198 13.90 15.34 -8.39
N GLY A 199 12.65 15.32 -8.86
CA GLY A 199 11.97 14.05 -9.14
C GLY A 199 12.60 13.18 -10.24
N ILE A 200 13.62 13.69 -10.95
CA ILE A 200 14.47 12.92 -11.87
C ILE A 200 15.89 12.86 -11.31
N VAL A 201 16.42 11.64 -11.16
CA VAL A 201 17.83 11.38 -10.85
C VAL A 201 18.59 11.06 -12.13
N GLU A 202 19.74 11.72 -12.30
CA GLU A 202 20.73 11.40 -13.33
C GLU A 202 21.73 10.39 -12.74
N LEU A 203 21.81 9.20 -13.35
CA LEU A 203 22.73 8.15 -12.92
C LEU A 203 24.17 8.48 -13.35
N ALA A 204 25.14 8.14 -12.50
CA ALA A 204 26.55 8.34 -12.83
C ALA A 204 26.88 7.68 -14.18
N PRO A 205 27.51 8.41 -15.12
CA PRO A 205 27.78 7.89 -16.45
C PRO A 205 28.93 6.89 -16.43
N ASN A 206 29.02 6.04 -17.47
CA ASN A 206 30.13 5.13 -17.72
C ASN A 206 30.40 4.08 -16.61
N VAL A 207 29.41 3.83 -15.74
CA VAL A 207 29.44 2.74 -14.77
C VAL A 207 28.20 1.85 -14.96
N PRO A 208 28.29 0.54 -14.66
CA PRO A 208 27.13 -0.35 -14.75
C PRO A 208 26.07 0.05 -13.72
N THR A 209 24.83 -0.34 -13.97
CA THR A 209 23.71 -0.06 -13.07
C THR A 209 23.02 -1.35 -12.66
N ILE A 210 22.78 -1.55 -11.38
CA ILE A 210 21.90 -2.60 -10.85
C ILE A 210 20.55 -1.98 -10.57
N VAL A 211 19.50 -2.49 -11.19
CA VAL A 211 18.11 -2.19 -10.82
C VAL A 211 17.62 -3.26 -9.86
N VAL A 212 17.11 -2.84 -8.72
CA VAL A 212 16.59 -3.71 -7.65
C VAL A 212 15.07 -3.63 -7.67
N SER A 213 14.39 -4.80 -7.71
CA SER A 213 12.93 -4.89 -7.66
C SER A 213 12.35 -4.36 -6.34
N ASP A 214 11.02 -4.30 -6.24
CA ASP A 214 10.28 -3.98 -5.01
C ASP A 214 10.87 -4.75 -3.82
N ILE A 215 11.11 -4.08 -2.68
CA ILE A 215 11.90 -4.66 -1.59
C ILE A 215 11.01 -5.18 -0.46
N HIS A 216 9.92 -4.48 -0.15
CA HIS A 216 8.89 -4.87 0.82
C HIS A 216 9.46 -5.34 2.15
N ALA A 217 10.20 -4.45 2.81
CA ALA A 217 10.83 -4.66 4.12
C ALA A 217 11.87 -5.81 4.19
N ARG A 218 12.29 -6.38 3.05
CA ARG A 218 13.29 -7.47 2.97
C ARG A 218 14.72 -6.92 3.05
N ARG A 219 15.17 -6.54 4.26
CA ARG A 219 16.52 -5.99 4.51
C ARG A 219 17.64 -6.89 4.02
N ASP A 220 17.48 -8.20 4.16
CA ASP A 220 18.46 -9.19 3.72
C ASP A 220 18.61 -9.26 2.19
N PHE A 221 17.63 -8.78 1.42
CA PHE A 221 17.78 -8.59 -0.02
C PHE A 221 18.88 -7.57 -0.33
N ILE A 222 18.88 -6.42 0.34
CA ILE A 222 19.92 -5.39 0.17
C ILE A 222 21.28 -5.94 0.62
N ILE A 223 21.34 -6.65 1.74
CA ILE A 223 22.60 -7.28 2.21
C ILE A 223 23.15 -8.26 1.18
N LYS A 224 22.33 -9.19 0.68
CA LYS A 224 22.77 -10.15 -0.34
C LYS A 224 23.22 -9.49 -1.63
N LEU A 225 22.59 -8.39 -2.02
CA LEU A 225 23.03 -7.59 -3.15
C LEU A 225 24.43 -7.01 -2.90
N LEU A 226 24.64 -6.36 -1.76
CA LEU A 226 25.92 -5.72 -1.43
C LEU A 226 27.06 -6.74 -1.28
N GLU A 227 26.77 -7.95 -0.80
CA GLU A 227 27.71 -9.07 -0.71
C GLU A 227 28.09 -9.67 -2.07
N ARG A 228 27.28 -9.47 -3.11
CA ARG A 228 27.47 -10.13 -4.41
C ARG A 228 28.80 -9.73 -5.02
N GLU A 229 29.60 -10.71 -5.42
CA GLU A 229 30.79 -10.46 -6.24
C GLU A 229 30.45 -10.39 -7.72
N LEU A 230 30.97 -9.35 -8.38
CA LEU A 230 30.81 -9.16 -9.82
C LEU A 230 32.11 -9.45 -10.55
N LYS A 231 32.02 -10.27 -11.58
CA LYS A 231 33.12 -10.62 -12.50
C LYS A 231 33.37 -9.55 -13.57
N ILE A 232 33.00 -8.31 -13.30
CA ILE A 232 33.27 -7.14 -14.17
C ILE A 232 34.62 -6.50 -13.88
N THR A 233 35.30 -6.97 -12.83
CA THR A 233 36.68 -6.65 -12.49
C THR A 233 37.48 -7.94 -12.36
N ASP A 234 38.80 -7.84 -12.52
CA ASP A 234 39.74 -8.92 -12.25
C ASP A 234 40.78 -8.43 -11.21
N PRO A 235 40.78 -8.97 -9.97
CA PRO A 235 39.87 -10.00 -9.46
C PRO A 235 38.42 -9.50 -9.30
N PRO A 236 37.42 -10.42 -9.20
CA PRO A 236 36.05 -10.05 -8.88
C PRO A 236 35.97 -9.22 -7.59
N LYS A 237 35.08 -8.23 -7.56
CA LYS A 237 34.86 -7.37 -6.39
C LYS A 237 33.40 -7.40 -5.95
N ARG A 238 33.16 -7.18 -4.66
CA ARG A 238 31.82 -7.06 -4.11
C ARG A 238 31.12 -5.81 -4.63
N VAL A 239 29.80 -5.87 -4.78
CA VAL A 239 28.96 -4.71 -5.12
C VAL A 239 29.21 -3.57 -4.12
N PHE A 240 29.32 -3.88 -2.82
CA PHE A 240 29.62 -2.88 -1.80
C PHE A 240 30.94 -2.12 -2.06
N ASP A 241 32.01 -2.83 -2.40
CA ASP A 241 33.32 -2.21 -2.68
C ASP A 241 33.28 -1.35 -3.95
N LEU A 242 32.53 -1.80 -4.96
CA LEU A 242 32.33 -1.04 -6.19
C LEU A 242 31.48 0.21 -5.94
N LEU A 243 30.47 0.13 -5.07
CA LEU A 243 29.64 1.27 -4.67
C LEU A 243 30.48 2.31 -3.94
N LYS A 244 31.32 1.89 -2.98
CA LYS A 244 32.30 2.77 -2.29
C LYS A 244 33.26 3.47 -3.24
N GLN A 245 33.64 2.80 -4.33
CA GLN A 245 34.53 3.36 -5.35
C GLN A 245 33.80 4.24 -6.38
N GLY A 246 32.46 4.39 -6.30
CA GLY A 246 31.66 5.06 -7.32
C GLY A 246 31.69 4.38 -8.68
N LYS A 247 31.96 3.06 -8.72
CA LYS A 247 32.13 2.25 -9.93
C LYS A 247 30.89 1.43 -10.32
N ILE A 248 29.78 1.63 -9.62
CA ILE A 248 28.50 0.99 -9.92
C ILE A 248 27.37 1.87 -9.42
N ASN A 249 26.26 1.91 -10.14
CA ASN A 249 25.00 2.47 -9.65
C ASN A 249 24.10 1.36 -9.11
N ILE A 250 23.33 1.67 -8.08
CA ILE A 250 22.23 0.85 -7.56
C ILE A 250 20.98 1.72 -7.58
N VAL A 251 19.91 1.23 -8.19
CA VAL A 251 18.62 1.90 -8.26
C VAL A 251 17.54 0.95 -7.78
N CYS A 252 16.94 1.26 -6.62
CA CYS A 252 15.79 0.54 -6.12
C CYS A 252 14.52 1.16 -6.71
N VAL A 253 13.62 0.33 -7.26
CA VAL A 253 12.38 0.80 -7.87
C VAL A 253 11.34 1.31 -6.87
N GLY A 254 11.57 1.13 -5.57
CA GLY A 254 10.70 1.61 -4.48
C GLY A 254 10.09 0.47 -3.67
N ASP A 255 8.98 0.77 -3.00
CA ASP A 255 8.24 -0.15 -2.14
C ASP A 255 9.15 -0.77 -1.08
N GLY A 256 9.74 0.08 -0.24
CA GLY A 256 10.54 -0.34 0.89
C GLY A 256 9.66 -0.67 2.10
N MET A 257 8.58 0.07 2.29
CA MET A 257 7.63 -0.21 3.37
C MET A 257 6.71 -1.40 3.04
N HIS A 258 6.14 -1.98 4.09
CA HIS A 258 5.17 -3.09 4.06
C HIS A 258 5.72 -4.42 3.52
N SER A 259 5.71 -5.46 4.36
CA SER A 259 6.17 -6.79 3.96
C SER A 259 5.25 -7.50 2.97
N GLU A 260 5.84 -8.38 2.16
CA GLU A 260 5.12 -9.08 1.09
C GLU A 260 3.94 -9.93 1.57
N LYS A 261 4.00 -10.44 2.80
CA LYS A 261 2.96 -11.31 3.33
C LYS A 261 2.11 -10.52 4.32
N PRO A 262 0.81 -10.27 4.04
CA PRO A 262 -0.13 -9.72 5.03
C PRO A 262 -0.13 -10.53 6.33
N LEU A 263 0.17 -11.83 6.18
CA LEU A 263 0.31 -12.80 7.26
C LEU A 263 1.37 -12.40 8.30
N ALA A 264 2.38 -11.59 7.98
CA ALA A 264 3.38 -11.17 8.95
C ALA A 264 2.79 -10.42 10.17
N TRP A 265 1.55 -9.93 10.08
CA TRP A 265 0.88 -9.15 11.13
C TRP A 265 -0.24 -9.92 11.83
N ALA A 266 -0.54 -11.12 11.32
CA ALA A 266 -1.55 -11.98 11.90
C ALA A 266 -0.96 -12.64 13.17
N PRO A 267 -1.68 -12.61 14.31
CA PRO A 267 -1.31 -13.32 15.53
C PRO A 267 -0.90 -14.79 15.29
N GLU A 268 -1.55 -15.43 14.31
CA GLU A 268 -1.32 -16.81 13.90
C GLU A 268 0.10 -17.07 13.36
N VAL A 269 0.80 -16.03 12.87
CA VAL A 269 2.16 -16.14 12.30
C VAL A 269 3.27 -16.09 13.35
N LEU A 270 3.00 -15.60 14.55
CA LEU A 270 3.98 -15.70 15.66
C LEU A 270 4.29 -17.15 16.06
N SER A 271 3.46 -18.10 15.61
CA SER A 271 3.70 -19.53 15.77
C SER A 271 4.79 -20.09 14.83
N TYR A 272 5.41 -19.25 13.98
CA TYR A 272 6.49 -19.64 13.07
C TYR A 272 7.71 -18.71 13.22
N ASP A 273 8.91 -19.28 13.16
CA ASP A 273 10.16 -18.53 13.12
C ASP A 273 10.43 -17.95 11.72
N GLU A 274 11.51 -17.20 11.59
CA GLU A 274 11.94 -16.59 10.31
C GLU A 274 12.21 -17.60 9.18
N ASN A 275 12.40 -18.88 9.52
CA ASN A 275 12.58 -19.97 8.57
C ASN A 275 11.27 -20.72 8.26
N GLY A 276 10.14 -20.22 8.76
CA GLY A 276 8.83 -20.87 8.62
C GLY A 276 8.70 -22.15 9.46
N LYS A 277 9.58 -22.36 10.44
CA LYS A 277 9.49 -23.51 11.36
C LYS A 277 8.61 -23.14 12.53
N LYS A 278 7.69 -24.02 12.89
CA LYS A 278 6.76 -23.80 14.00
C LYS A 278 7.54 -23.60 15.31
N THR A 279 7.39 -22.44 15.95
CA THR A 279 7.93 -22.16 17.29
C THR A 279 7.07 -22.89 18.34
N LYS A 280 7.59 -23.08 19.56
CA LYS A 280 6.80 -23.65 20.68
C LYS A 280 5.45 -22.91 20.78
N THR A 281 4.40 -23.63 21.17
CA THR A 281 3.04 -23.08 21.35
C THR A 281 3.11 -21.73 22.07
N THR A 282 2.80 -20.65 21.36
CA THR A 282 2.76 -19.32 21.94
C THR A 282 1.64 -19.27 22.98
N SER A 283 1.68 -18.28 23.87
CA SER A 283 0.57 -18.00 24.79
C SER A 283 -0.75 -17.82 24.02
N TYR A 284 -0.70 -17.17 22.85
CA TYR A 284 -1.82 -17.07 21.91
C TYR A 284 -2.34 -18.42 21.40
N GLU A 285 -1.47 -19.32 20.92
CA GLU A 285 -1.92 -20.64 20.46
C GLU A 285 -2.53 -21.48 21.60
N SER A 286 -1.99 -21.33 22.82
CA SER A 286 -2.55 -21.98 24.02
C SER A 286 -3.94 -21.42 24.35
N ALA A 287 -4.10 -20.09 24.33
CA ALA A 287 -5.39 -19.45 24.58
C ALA A 287 -6.42 -19.76 23.47
N LYS A 288 -5.97 -19.89 22.22
CA LYS A 288 -6.81 -20.31 21.09
C LYS A 288 -7.30 -21.75 21.23
N GLN A 289 -6.44 -22.66 21.66
CA GLN A 289 -6.81 -24.04 21.96
C GLN A 289 -7.84 -24.11 23.09
N GLU A 290 -7.63 -23.34 24.16
CA GLU A 290 -8.57 -23.30 25.29
C GLU A 290 -9.93 -22.71 24.88
N ARG A 291 -9.94 -21.61 24.10
CA ARG A 291 -11.17 -21.08 23.51
C ARG A 291 -11.91 -22.13 22.68
N ASN A 292 -11.20 -22.86 21.83
CA ASN A 292 -11.81 -23.89 20.99
C ASN A 292 -12.39 -25.04 21.83
N ARG A 293 -11.70 -25.45 22.89
CA ARG A 293 -12.21 -26.44 23.86
C ARG A 293 -13.50 -25.96 24.53
N MET A 294 -13.60 -24.68 24.85
CA MET A 294 -14.83 -24.10 25.41
C MET A 294 -15.98 -24.02 24.40
N ILE A 295 -15.68 -23.75 23.12
CA ILE A 295 -16.66 -23.83 22.03
C ILE A 295 -17.16 -25.28 21.88
N GLU A 296 -16.27 -26.27 21.93
CA GLU A 296 -16.67 -27.69 21.90
C GLU A 296 -17.57 -28.07 23.08
N LYS A 297 -17.32 -27.52 24.29
CA LYS A 297 -18.22 -27.69 25.46
C LYS A 297 -19.63 -27.20 25.15
N ILE A 298 -19.77 -26.04 24.50
CA ILE A 298 -21.08 -25.47 24.07
C ILE A 298 -21.75 -26.36 23.02
N ILE A 299 -20.98 -26.81 22.01
CA ILE A 299 -21.50 -27.69 20.96
C ILE A 299 -22.02 -28.99 21.58
N ASN A 300 -21.26 -29.60 22.48
CA ASN A 300 -21.64 -30.85 23.13
C ASN A 300 -22.86 -30.69 24.05
N ALA A 301 -23.02 -29.53 24.68
CA ALA A 301 -24.16 -29.24 25.55
C ALA A 301 -25.48 -29.00 24.79
N ASN A 302 -25.44 -28.73 23.49
CA ASN A 302 -26.63 -28.45 22.69
C ASN A 302 -26.76 -29.42 21.49
N PRO A 303 -27.73 -30.37 21.53
CA PRO A 303 -27.95 -31.33 20.44
C PRO A 303 -28.18 -30.69 19.07
N ARG A 304 -28.67 -29.44 19.01
CA ARG A 304 -28.82 -28.71 17.75
C ARG A 304 -27.45 -28.41 17.12
N TYR A 305 -26.47 -28.00 17.91
CA TYR A 305 -25.13 -27.63 17.42
C TYR A 305 -24.31 -28.84 16.97
N GLN A 306 -24.59 -30.03 17.51
CA GLN A 306 -23.97 -31.27 17.06
C GLN A 306 -24.26 -31.60 15.59
N LYS A 307 -25.32 -31.02 15.00
CA LYS A 307 -25.64 -31.16 13.58
C LYS A 307 -24.66 -30.43 12.66
N LEU A 308 -23.87 -29.48 13.17
CA LEU A 308 -22.97 -28.65 12.37
C LEU A 308 -22.06 -29.48 11.44
N ALA A 309 -21.52 -30.59 11.94
CA ALA A 309 -20.65 -31.47 11.15
C ALA A 309 -21.31 -31.99 9.86
N ASN A 310 -22.64 -32.11 9.83
CA ASN A 310 -23.40 -32.62 8.68
C ASN A 310 -23.82 -31.53 7.69
N VAL A 311 -23.76 -30.26 8.08
CA VAL A 311 -24.26 -29.11 7.29
C VAL A 311 -23.19 -28.02 7.07
N SER A 312 -21.94 -28.26 7.47
CA SER A 312 -20.82 -27.34 7.24
C SER A 312 -20.64 -27.03 5.75
N GLY A 313 -20.41 -25.76 5.41
CA GLY A 313 -20.33 -25.27 4.03
C GLY A 313 -21.69 -25.02 3.34
N THR A 314 -22.80 -25.13 4.08
CA THR A 314 -24.13 -24.69 3.63
C THR A 314 -24.56 -23.43 4.38
N VAL A 315 -25.58 -22.72 3.88
CA VAL A 315 -26.18 -21.57 4.58
C VAL A 315 -26.67 -21.95 5.98
N GLU A 316 -27.23 -23.16 6.16
CA GLU A 316 -27.63 -23.67 7.48
C GLU A 316 -26.43 -23.88 8.40
N GLY A 317 -25.30 -24.34 7.85
CA GLY A 317 -24.03 -24.45 8.57
C GLY A 317 -23.49 -23.10 9.03
N GLU A 318 -23.49 -22.08 8.16
CA GLU A 318 -23.05 -20.73 8.51
C GLU A 318 -23.91 -20.11 9.62
N ILE A 319 -25.24 -20.31 9.56
CA ILE A 319 -26.16 -19.88 10.62
C ILE A 319 -25.84 -20.57 11.95
N LEU A 320 -25.64 -21.89 11.94
CA LEU A 320 -25.29 -22.65 13.14
C LEU A 320 -23.94 -22.21 13.73
N GLU A 321 -22.94 -21.95 12.90
CA GLU A 321 -21.65 -21.41 13.35
C GLU A 321 -21.85 -20.06 14.05
N ALA A 322 -22.61 -19.14 13.45
CA ALA A 322 -22.91 -17.85 14.05
C ALA A 322 -23.66 -17.99 15.40
N GLU A 323 -24.62 -18.92 15.51
CA GLU A 323 -25.33 -19.20 16.76
C GLU A 323 -24.40 -19.75 17.86
N ILE A 324 -23.45 -20.62 17.50
CA ILE A 324 -22.47 -21.18 18.43
C ILE A 324 -21.54 -20.09 18.96
N TYR A 325 -21.00 -19.24 18.08
CA TYR A 325 -20.15 -18.13 18.49
C TYR A 325 -20.93 -17.11 19.33
N SER A 326 -22.18 -16.80 18.96
CA SER A 326 -23.05 -15.93 19.77
C SER A 326 -23.28 -16.50 21.18
N SER A 327 -23.49 -17.83 21.29
CA SER A 327 -23.63 -18.51 22.58
C SER A 327 -22.34 -18.46 23.40
N PHE A 328 -21.18 -18.57 22.76
CA PHE A 328 -19.88 -18.41 23.41
C PHE A 328 -19.68 -16.98 23.94
N GLU A 329 -20.01 -15.96 23.14
CA GLU A 329 -19.92 -14.55 23.52
C GLU A 329 -20.90 -14.17 24.65
N GLN A 330 -22.08 -14.81 24.70
CA GLN A 330 -23.10 -14.49 25.71
C GLN A 330 -23.06 -15.40 26.95
N SER A 331 -22.17 -16.40 26.96
CA SER A 331 -22.06 -17.34 28.08
C SER A 331 -21.75 -16.63 29.39
N LYS A 332 -22.41 -17.09 30.47
CA LYS A 332 -22.17 -16.68 31.85
C LYS A 332 -21.32 -17.69 32.64
N ASP A 333 -20.90 -18.79 32.00
CA ASP A 333 -20.00 -19.77 32.61
C ASP A 333 -18.63 -19.11 32.88
N PRO A 334 -18.16 -19.07 34.14
CA PRO A 334 -16.88 -18.44 34.49
C PRO A 334 -15.69 -18.98 33.69
N GLU A 335 -15.65 -20.28 33.37
CA GLU A 335 -14.56 -20.88 32.59
C GLU A 335 -14.55 -20.34 31.16
N ILE A 336 -15.75 -20.16 30.57
CA ILE A 336 -15.91 -19.63 29.21
C ILE A 336 -15.54 -18.15 29.18
N ILE A 337 -15.94 -17.38 30.20
CA ILE A 337 -15.57 -15.96 30.33
C ILE A 337 -14.04 -15.83 30.42
N THR A 338 -13.39 -16.60 31.30
CA THR A 338 -11.93 -16.57 31.44
C THR A 338 -11.22 -16.98 30.16
N ALA A 339 -11.66 -18.04 29.49
CA ALA A 339 -11.07 -18.48 28.22
C ALA A 339 -11.22 -17.42 27.12
N ARG A 340 -12.38 -16.75 27.05
CA ARG A 340 -12.65 -15.65 26.10
C ARG A 340 -11.74 -14.45 26.36
N GLU A 341 -11.67 -13.97 27.60
CA GLU A 341 -10.84 -12.83 27.98
C GLU A 341 -9.36 -13.09 27.74
N ASN A 342 -8.88 -14.29 28.11
CA ASN A 342 -7.50 -14.71 27.85
C ASN A 342 -7.22 -14.75 26.34
N PHE A 343 -8.11 -15.32 25.54
CA PHE A 343 -7.95 -15.34 24.09
C PHE A 343 -7.89 -13.93 23.48
N ILE A 344 -8.76 -13.01 23.92
CA ILE A 344 -8.77 -11.62 23.43
C ILE A 344 -7.46 -10.91 23.79
N ASN A 345 -7.00 -11.04 25.04
CA ASN A 345 -5.77 -10.42 25.51
C ASN A 345 -4.54 -10.94 24.78
N GLU A 346 -4.43 -12.27 24.64
CA GLU A 346 -3.31 -12.90 23.93
C GLU A 346 -3.32 -12.57 22.44
N LYS A 347 -4.51 -12.52 21.81
CA LYS A 347 -4.66 -12.08 20.41
C LYS A 347 -4.18 -10.64 20.23
N ARG A 348 -4.50 -9.75 21.17
CA ARG A 348 -4.05 -8.35 21.15
C ARG A 348 -2.54 -8.23 21.31
N LEU A 349 -1.94 -8.96 22.26
CA LEU A 349 -0.49 -8.97 22.47
C LEU A 349 0.24 -9.51 21.23
N ALA A 350 -0.23 -10.63 20.69
CA ALA A 350 0.30 -11.22 19.47
C ALA A 350 0.22 -10.27 18.27
N LYS A 351 -0.91 -9.57 18.09
CA LYS A 351 -1.04 -8.55 17.05
C LYS A 351 0.00 -7.43 17.24
N LYS A 352 0.17 -6.94 18.47
CA LYS A 352 1.16 -5.89 18.79
C LYS A 352 2.59 -6.34 18.49
N GLU A 353 2.97 -7.55 18.86
CA GLU A 353 4.30 -8.10 18.57
C GLU A 353 4.53 -8.26 17.07
N ALA A 354 3.53 -8.75 16.33
CA ALA A 354 3.60 -8.92 14.89
C ALA A 354 3.77 -7.57 14.19
N LEU A 355 3.03 -6.54 14.63
CA LEU A 355 3.17 -5.17 14.15
C LEU A 355 4.53 -4.57 14.51
N ASN A 356 5.05 -4.78 15.72
CA ASN A 356 6.40 -4.33 16.08
C ASN A 356 7.47 -4.93 15.16
N ARG A 357 7.35 -6.23 14.81
CA ARG A 357 8.28 -6.88 13.86
C ARG A 357 8.15 -6.31 12.46
N GLU A 358 6.94 -5.99 12.02
CA GLU A 358 6.72 -5.29 10.76
C GLU A 358 7.42 -3.94 10.75
N MET A 359 7.22 -3.14 11.79
CA MET A 359 7.83 -1.82 11.92
C MET A 359 9.35 -1.91 12.00
N ALA A 360 9.89 -2.91 12.71
CA ALA A 360 11.32 -3.18 12.75
C ALA A 360 11.90 -3.44 11.35
N ARG A 361 11.19 -4.20 10.52
CA ARG A 361 11.62 -4.54 9.15
C ARG A 361 11.46 -3.36 8.20
N GLY A 362 10.29 -2.72 8.18
CA GLY A 362 9.97 -1.62 7.27
C GLY A 362 10.80 -0.37 7.58
N LEU A 363 10.71 0.14 8.82
CA LEU A 363 11.49 1.32 9.21
C LEU A 363 13.00 1.01 9.19
N GLY A 364 13.41 -0.20 9.58
CA GLY A 364 14.81 -0.62 9.51
C GLY A 364 15.35 -0.64 8.07
N LEU A 365 14.55 -1.09 7.10
CA LEU A 365 14.94 -1.03 5.68
C LEU A 365 15.03 0.41 5.21
N MET A 366 14.03 1.24 5.51
CA MET A 366 14.04 2.64 5.07
C MET A 366 15.18 3.43 5.72
N LYS A 367 15.53 3.12 6.97
CA LYS A 367 16.77 3.63 7.59
C LYS A 367 18.01 3.21 6.80
N MET A 368 18.13 1.93 6.46
CA MET A 368 19.25 1.43 5.65
C MET A 368 19.34 2.12 4.28
N VAL A 369 18.20 2.38 3.64
CA VAL A 369 18.10 3.15 2.39
C VAL A 369 18.61 4.57 2.59
N MET A 370 18.19 5.24 3.66
CA MET A 370 18.65 6.60 4.01
C MET A 370 20.15 6.64 4.29
N ASP A 371 20.67 5.68 5.05
CA ASP A 371 22.09 5.57 5.38
C ASP A 371 22.94 5.34 4.11
N LEU A 372 22.52 4.42 3.22
CA LEU A 372 23.21 4.18 1.94
C LEU A 372 23.14 5.39 1.01
N LYS A 373 22.02 6.11 1.02
CA LYS A 373 21.86 7.35 0.24
C LYS A 373 22.77 8.46 0.76
N LEU A 374 22.91 8.58 2.08
CA LEU A 374 23.82 9.52 2.73
C LEU A 374 25.28 9.24 2.36
N GLN A 375 25.68 7.97 2.41
CA GLN A 375 27.07 7.56 2.16
C GLN A 375 27.44 7.55 0.68
N TYR A 376 26.50 7.22 -0.21
CA TYR A 376 26.74 7.07 -1.65
C TYR A 376 25.75 7.87 -2.50
N PRO A 377 25.64 9.21 -2.31
CA PRO A 377 24.56 10.01 -2.88
C PRO A 377 24.50 10.01 -4.41
N HIS A 378 25.62 9.78 -5.09
CA HIS A 378 25.72 9.78 -6.55
C HIS A 378 25.52 8.41 -7.21
N ASN A 379 25.50 7.33 -6.42
CA ASN A 379 25.53 5.97 -6.95
C ASN A 379 24.48 5.05 -6.33
N PHE A 380 23.92 5.39 -5.16
CA PHE A 380 22.78 4.69 -4.57
C PHE A 380 21.53 5.56 -4.67
N HIS A 381 20.47 5.00 -5.27
CA HIS A 381 19.20 5.67 -5.48
C HIS A 381 18.04 4.77 -5.10
N PHE A 382 17.01 5.37 -4.51
CA PHE A 382 15.76 4.72 -4.15
C PHE A 382 14.62 5.58 -4.70
N LEU A 383 13.81 5.01 -5.56
CA LEU A 383 12.66 5.69 -6.15
C LEU A 383 11.44 5.55 -5.23
N ARG A 384 10.50 6.51 -5.33
CA ARG A 384 9.24 6.42 -4.61
C ARG A 384 8.40 5.28 -5.18
N GLY A 385 8.00 4.34 -4.35
CA GLY A 385 7.00 3.33 -4.67
C GLY A 385 5.58 3.77 -4.38
N ASN A 386 4.62 2.85 -4.53
CA ASN A 386 3.25 3.10 -4.12
C ASN A 386 3.01 2.84 -2.62
N HIS A 387 3.96 2.22 -1.95
CA HIS A 387 3.94 1.94 -0.51
C HIS A 387 4.56 3.06 0.34
N GLU A 388 5.22 4.04 -0.28
CA GLU A 388 5.71 5.27 0.36
C GLU A 388 4.62 6.37 0.34
N ASP A 389 3.58 6.16 1.16
CA ASP A 389 2.41 7.04 1.35
C ASP A 389 1.87 6.93 2.79
N VAL A 390 2.73 7.21 3.79
CA VAL A 390 2.41 6.99 5.20
C VAL A 390 1.21 7.81 5.68
N ASP A 391 1.01 9.01 5.14
CA ASP A 391 -0.11 9.90 5.48
C ASP A 391 -1.38 9.61 4.68
N GLY A 392 -1.27 8.80 3.64
CA GLY A 392 -2.37 8.38 2.77
C GLY A 392 -2.93 9.49 1.88
N ASP A 393 -2.23 10.61 1.67
CA ASP A 393 -2.77 11.73 0.88
C ASP A 393 -2.85 11.40 -0.62
N LEU A 394 -2.04 10.46 -1.11
CA LEU A 394 -2.08 10.09 -2.53
C LEU A 394 -3.33 9.29 -2.86
N MET A 395 -3.55 8.13 -2.22
CA MET A 395 -4.64 7.22 -2.61
C MET A 395 -5.50 6.72 -1.43
N GLY A 396 -5.26 7.21 -0.22
CA GLY A 396 -5.89 6.70 1.00
C GLY A 396 -5.22 5.41 1.49
N ASP A 397 -5.82 4.77 2.50
CA ASP A 397 -5.17 3.64 3.15
C ASP A 397 -5.03 2.42 2.24
N PHE A 398 -3.80 1.94 2.04
CA PHE A 398 -3.52 0.75 1.25
C PHE A 398 -4.08 -0.51 1.92
N LYS A 399 -4.67 -1.39 1.11
CA LYS A 399 -5.18 -2.69 1.53
C LYS A 399 -4.45 -3.83 0.84
N LYS A 400 -4.00 -4.82 1.59
CA LYS A 400 -3.55 -6.13 1.06
C LYS A 400 -4.40 -7.22 1.71
N GLY A 401 -5.32 -7.79 0.93
CA GLY A 401 -6.37 -8.66 1.48
C GLY A 401 -7.35 -7.88 2.35
N ASP A 402 -7.68 -8.42 3.53
CA ASP A 402 -8.59 -7.80 4.50
C ASP A 402 -7.89 -6.80 5.45
N VAL A 403 -6.58 -6.57 5.28
CA VAL A 403 -5.80 -5.71 6.20
C VAL A 403 -5.53 -4.34 5.59
N LEU A 404 -5.89 -3.29 6.35
CA LEU A 404 -5.56 -1.89 6.09
C LEU A 404 -4.12 -1.61 6.53
N GLN A 405 -3.20 -1.88 5.61
CA GLN A 405 -1.75 -1.82 5.83
C GLN A 405 -1.26 -0.45 6.25
N SER A 406 -1.69 0.59 5.56
CA SER A 406 -1.27 1.97 5.87
C SER A 406 -1.90 2.47 7.18
N GLU A 407 -3.13 2.04 7.50
CA GLU A 407 -3.81 2.45 8.74
C GLU A 407 -3.10 1.88 9.98
N GLU A 408 -2.83 0.58 10.01
CA GLU A 408 -2.16 -0.08 11.15
C GLU A 408 -0.74 0.48 11.37
N VAL A 409 0.01 0.74 10.28
CA VAL A 409 1.33 1.38 10.35
C VAL A 409 1.22 2.82 10.86
N ARG A 410 0.28 3.61 10.34
CA ARG A 410 0.06 4.99 10.78
C ARG A 410 -0.36 5.05 12.24
N SER A 411 -1.27 4.18 12.69
CA SER A 411 -1.68 4.06 14.09
C SER A 411 -0.50 3.70 14.98
N TRP A 412 0.33 2.74 14.56
CA TRP A 412 1.54 2.41 15.31
C TRP A 412 2.50 3.59 15.42
N LEU A 413 2.77 4.29 14.32
CA LEU A 413 3.64 5.48 14.31
C LEU A 413 3.06 6.58 15.18
N GLN A 414 1.74 6.78 15.15
CA GLN A 414 1.05 7.78 15.96
C GLN A 414 1.16 7.47 17.46
N GLU A 415 1.00 6.20 17.83
CA GLU A 415 1.11 5.74 19.23
C GLU A 415 2.54 5.81 19.76
N ASN A 416 3.54 5.46 18.94
CA ASN A 416 4.92 5.30 19.39
C ASN A 416 5.77 6.55 19.16
N PHE A 417 5.58 7.25 18.04
CA PHE A 417 6.42 8.37 17.61
C PHE A 417 5.67 9.70 17.46
N GLY A 418 4.34 9.70 17.40
CA GLY A 418 3.54 10.92 17.34
C GLY A 418 3.32 11.50 15.94
N ALA A 419 2.43 12.48 15.85
CA ALA A 419 1.97 13.06 14.58
C ALA A 419 3.04 13.87 13.85
N ASP A 420 3.96 14.49 14.61
CA ASP A 420 5.06 15.27 14.07
C ASP A 420 6.10 14.39 13.37
N PHE A 421 6.36 13.19 13.91
CA PHE A 421 7.17 12.19 13.22
C PHE A 421 6.53 11.75 11.90
N ILE A 422 5.21 11.48 11.90
CA ILE A 422 4.48 11.08 10.67
C ILE A 422 4.59 12.18 9.61
N ALA A 423 4.38 13.45 9.99
CA ALA A 423 4.51 14.57 9.06
C ALA A 423 5.94 14.69 8.49
N LYS A 424 6.96 14.45 9.31
CA LYS A 424 8.36 14.43 8.87
C LYS A 424 8.64 13.28 7.90
N TRP A 425 8.10 12.09 8.18
CA TRP A 425 8.23 10.93 7.31
C TRP A 425 7.53 11.13 5.97
N ALA A 426 6.30 11.65 5.97
CA ALA A 426 5.57 11.97 4.74
C ALA A 426 6.34 13.01 3.89
N LYS A 427 6.94 14.02 4.53
CA LYS A 427 7.82 14.98 3.83
C LYS A 427 9.00 14.27 3.17
N PHE A 428 9.64 13.32 3.85
CA PHE A 428 10.70 12.52 3.25
C PHE A 428 10.20 11.73 2.03
N GLU A 429 9.05 11.07 2.12
CA GLU A 429 8.45 10.35 0.98
C GLU A 429 8.16 11.29 -0.22
N ASP A 430 7.79 12.55 0.05
CA ASP A 430 7.62 13.60 -0.97
C ASP A 430 8.92 14.07 -1.61
N THR A 431 10.07 13.86 -0.97
CA THR A 431 11.39 14.15 -1.56
C THR A 431 11.90 13.05 -2.47
N LEU A 432 11.34 11.83 -2.36
CA LEU A 432 11.83 10.68 -3.14
C LEU A 432 11.69 10.93 -4.66
N PRO A 433 12.70 10.57 -5.46
CA PRO A 433 12.63 10.67 -6.92
C PRO A 433 11.59 9.71 -7.50
N LEU A 434 10.95 10.11 -8.60
CA LEU A 434 9.98 9.26 -9.32
C LEU A 434 10.63 8.48 -10.46
N LEU A 435 11.77 8.98 -10.97
CA LEU A 435 12.43 8.45 -12.14
C LEU A 435 13.95 8.54 -11.99
N ALA A 436 14.65 7.48 -12.36
CA ALA A 436 16.09 7.52 -12.62
C ALA A 436 16.35 7.33 -14.11
N LYS A 437 17.34 8.05 -14.66
CA LYS A 437 17.81 7.81 -16.02
C LYS A 437 19.33 7.78 -16.12
N GLY A 438 19.82 6.91 -17.00
CA GLY A 438 21.21 6.85 -17.45
C GLY A 438 21.26 6.79 -18.97
N LYS A 439 22.42 6.49 -19.56
CA LYS A 439 22.63 6.57 -21.03
C LYS A 439 21.57 5.86 -21.88
N ASN A 440 21.22 4.61 -21.53
CA ASN A 440 20.27 3.77 -22.27
C ASN A 440 19.23 3.12 -21.35
N ILE A 441 19.00 3.71 -20.17
CA ILE A 441 18.15 3.13 -19.13
C ILE A 441 17.25 4.20 -18.51
N VAL A 442 15.99 3.84 -18.30
CA VAL A 442 15.04 4.56 -17.47
C VAL A 442 14.47 3.60 -16.45
N VAL A 443 14.32 4.06 -15.21
CA VAL A 443 13.74 3.28 -14.12
C VAL A 443 12.64 4.11 -13.47
N THR A 444 11.47 3.51 -13.30
CA THR A 444 10.36 4.05 -12.50
C THR A 444 9.78 2.93 -11.64
N HIS A 445 8.94 3.25 -10.67
CA HIS A 445 8.30 2.21 -9.87
C HIS A 445 7.31 1.36 -10.70
N ALA A 446 6.38 2.01 -11.39
CA ALA A 446 5.40 1.37 -12.27
C ALA A 446 5.51 1.88 -13.72
N ALA A 447 4.78 1.23 -14.64
CA ALA A 447 4.69 1.69 -16.03
C ALA A 447 4.04 3.09 -16.11
N PRO A 448 4.37 3.95 -17.08
CA PRO A 448 3.82 5.30 -17.13
C PRO A 448 2.34 5.32 -17.54
N ALA A 449 1.49 5.88 -16.69
CA ALA A 449 0.04 5.98 -16.92
C ALA A 449 -0.35 6.97 -18.03
N GLY A 450 0.49 7.98 -18.23
CA GLY A 450 0.28 9.05 -19.18
C GLY A 450 1.59 9.59 -19.74
N ASN A 451 1.45 10.66 -20.50
CA ASN A 451 2.58 11.49 -20.90
C ASN A 451 2.84 12.54 -19.80
N PHE A 452 4.09 12.69 -19.40
CA PHE A 452 4.53 13.64 -18.38
C PHE A 452 5.71 14.45 -18.91
N THR A 453 5.69 15.77 -18.68
CA THR A 453 6.82 16.63 -19.01
C THR A 453 7.95 16.45 -18.00
N ARG A 454 9.14 16.96 -18.34
CA ARG A 454 10.27 16.99 -17.41
C ARG A 454 9.92 17.71 -16.11
N GLU A 455 9.28 18.87 -16.20
CA GLU A 455 8.92 19.72 -15.06
C GLU A 455 7.91 19.03 -14.14
N GLN A 456 6.96 18.30 -14.71
CA GLN A 456 5.98 17.51 -13.96
C GLN A 456 6.65 16.41 -13.12
N ILE A 457 7.60 15.69 -13.73
CA ILE A 457 8.36 14.66 -13.02
C ILE A 457 9.29 15.30 -11.99
N GLU A 458 10.05 16.33 -12.37
CA GLU A 458 10.98 17.04 -11.49
C GLU A 458 10.32 17.67 -10.26
N SER A 459 9.10 18.21 -10.42
CA SER A 459 8.30 18.79 -9.34
C SER A 459 7.49 17.78 -8.52
N ARG A 460 7.50 16.50 -8.94
CA ARG A 460 6.77 15.40 -8.28
C ARG A 460 5.29 15.72 -8.10
N ASP A 461 4.68 16.35 -9.11
CA ASP A 461 3.28 16.73 -9.02
C ASP A 461 2.41 15.49 -8.79
N ARG A 462 1.33 15.65 -8.03
CA ARG A 462 0.48 14.55 -7.57
C ARG A 462 0.03 13.61 -8.70
N LYS A 463 -0.33 14.16 -9.87
CA LYS A 463 -0.81 13.34 -11.00
C LYS A 463 0.33 12.49 -11.57
N THR A 464 1.52 13.07 -11.66
CA THR A 464 2.72 12.38 -12.13
C THR A 464 3.18 11.32 -11.15
N THR A 465 3.20 11.62 -9.84
CA THR A 465 3.50 10.65 -8.78
C THR A 465 2.58 9.43 -8.86
N ILE A 466 1.26 9.63 -8.93
CA ILE A 466 0.30 8.53 -9.08
C ILE A 466 0.55 7.77 -10.39
N GLY A 467 0.76 8.50 -11.48
CA GLY A 467 0.90 7.93 -12.82
C GLY A 467 2.19 7.16 -13.06
N LEU A 468 3.21 7.35 -12.22
CA LEU A 468 4.46 6.58 -12.26
C LEU A 468 4.53 5.48 -11.19
N ASN A 469 3.60 5.45 -10.22
CA ASN A 469 3.65 4.49 -9.11
C ASN A 469 2.51 3.46 -9.09
N TRP A 470 1.36 3.71 -9.72
CA TRP A 470 0.16 2.87 -9.50
C TRP A 470 -0.36 2.10 -10.71
N THR A 471 0.32 2.21 -11.85
CA THR A 471 -0.22 1.75 -13.12
C THR A 471 -0.45 0.24 -13.16
N GLU A 472 -1.66 -0.15 -13.55
CA GLU A 472 -1.97 -1.52 -13.93
C GLU A 472 -1.58 -1.76 -15.41
N ASN A 473 -0.75 -2.76 -15.65
CA ASN A 473 -0.22 -3.11 -16.97
C ASN A 473 -0.31 -4.62 -17.27
N ARG A 474 -1.00 -5.41 -16.43
CA ARG A 474 -1.25 -6.83 -16.67
C ARG A 474 -2.37 -7.01 -17.69
N GLN A 475 -2.09 -7.68 -18.79
CA GLN A 475 -3.02 -7.81 -19.92
C GLN A 475 -4.38 -8.45 -19.58
N HIS A 476 -4.49 -9.21 -18.48
CA HIS A 476 -5.74 -9.81 -18.03
C HIS A 476 -6.63 -8.87 -17.19
N SER A 477 -6.14 -7.68 -16.81
CA SER A 477 -6.91 -6.72 -16.03
C SER A 477 -7.72 -5.80 -16.94
N GLN A 478 -9.00 -5.60 -16.62
CA GLN A 478 -9.89 -4.67 -17.35
C GLN A 478 -9.42 -3.20 -17.27
N ASN A 479 -8.64 -2.86 -16.24
CA ASN A 479 -8.12 -1.51 -16.02
C ASN A 479 -6.68 -1.34 -16.55
N ALA A 480 -6.12 -2.37 -17.20
CA ALA A 480 -4.77 -2.30 -17.69
C ALA A 480 -4.63 -1.30 -18.84
N ILE A 481 -3.53 -0.55 -18.83
CA ILE A 481 -3.21 0.35 -19.93
C ILE A 481 -2.78 -0.50 -21.14
N PRO A 482 -3.43 -0.34 -22.31
CA PRO A 482 -3.05 -1.06 -23.52
C PRO A 482 -1.59 -0.79 -23.92
N GLU A 483 -0.92 -1.81 -24.46
CA GLU A 483 0.52 -1.76 -24.74
C GLU A 483 0.91 -0.67 -25.75
N ASN A 484 0.06 -0.38 -26.74
CA ASN A 484 0.27 0.73 -27.67
C ASN A 484 0.26 2.09 -26.97
N LYS A 485 -0.58 2.26 -25.94
CA LYS A 485 -0.63 3.48 -25.13
C LYS A 485 0.58 3.57 -24.20
N LEU A 486 1.01 2.46 -23.59
CA LEU A 486 2.26 2.41 -22.82
C LEU A 486 3.47 2.83 -23.67
N ARG A 487 3.62 2.27 -24.89
CA ARG A 487 4.68 2.67 -25.84
C ARG A 487 4.64 4.16 -26.15
N SER A 488 3.45 4.72 -26.41
CA SER A 488 3.29 6.15 -26.69
C SER A 488 3.70 7.02 -25.49
N ASN A 489 3.24 6.67 -24.29
CA ASN A 489 3.61 7.35 -23.05
C ASN A 489 5.13 7.33 -22.83
N MET A 490 5.75 6.15 -22.93
CA MET A 490 7.19 5.98 -22.78
C MET A 490 7.95 6.82 -23.81
N LYS A 491 7.59 6.74 -25.10
CA LYS A 491 8.23 7.52 -26.18
C LYS A 491 8.20 9.02 -25.89
N ASN A 492 7.06 9.54 -25.43
CA ASN A 492 6.92 10.97 -25.16
C ASN A 492 7.71 11.40 -23.92
N ILE A 493 7.69 10.60 -22.84
CA ILE A 493 8.49 10.89 -21.65
C ILE A 493 9.98 10.86 -21.99
N LEU A 494 10.44 9.85 -22.75
CA LEU A 494 11.82 9.76 -23.21
C LEU A 494 12.24 11.02 -23.97
N ALA A 495 11.41 11.51 -24.90
CA ALA A 495 11.66 12.77 -25.59
C ALA A 495 11.73 13.96 -24.62
N ASN A 496 10.80 14.07 -23.67
CA ASN A 496 10.73 15.17 -22.70
C ASN A 496 11.95 15.21 -21.76
N ILE A 497 12.52 14.05 -21.41
CA ILE A 497 13.68 13.95 -20.51
C ILE A 497 15.01 13.87 -21.27
N GLY A 498 15.00 14.06 -22.59
CA GLY A 498 16.19 14.10 -23.44
C GLY A 498 16.86 12.74 -23.65
N MET A 499 16.07 11.68 -23.67
CA MET A 499 16.50 10.30 -23.86
C MET A 499 16.17 9.79 -25.26
N THR A 500 16.94 8.79 -25.72
CA THR A 500 16.65 8.11 -26.99
C THR A 500 15.40 7.25 -26.89
N ALA A 501 14.65 7.13 -27.97
CA ALA A 501 13.44 6.29 -28.04
C ALA A 501 13.70 4.79 -27.78
N GLU A 502 14.97 4.34 -27.87
CA GLU A 502 15.39 2.95 -27.67
C GLU A 502 15.81 2.62 -26.23
N ALA A 503 15.75 3.60 -25.31
CA ALA A 503 16.16 3.35 -23.93
C ALA A 503 15.31 2.24 -23.29
N GLN A 504 15.97 1.35 -22.55
CA GLN A 504 15.34 0.26 -21.84
C GLN A 504 14.66 0.80 -20.58
N TRP A 505 13.38 0.48 -20.41
CA TRP A 505 12.60 0.93 -19.27
C TRP A 505 12.38 -0.20 -18.26
N PHE A 506 12.78 0.01 -17.01
CA PHE A 506 12.61 -0.94 -15.90
C PHE A 506 11.56 -0.48 -14.91
N ILE A 507 10.75 -1.42 -14.44
CA ILE A 507 9.71 -1.22 -13.43
C ILE A 507 9.61 -2.40 -12.48
N GLY A 508 9.00 -2.18 -11.32
CA GLY A 508 8.54 -3.21 -10.39
C GLY A 508 7.01 -3.22 -10.30
N HIS A 509 6.47 -2.89 -9.13
CA HIS A 509 5.06 -2.70 -8.75
C HIS A 509 4.14 -3.92 -8.88
N ARG A 510 4.08 -4.53 -10.07
CA ARG A 510 3.19 -5.66 -10.34
C ARG A 510 3.96 -6.97 -10.26
N PRO A 511 3.42 -8.01 -9.60
CA PRO A 511 4.10 -9.28 -9.51
C PRO A 511 4.29 -9.92 -10.89
N THR A 512 5.41 -10.62 -11.06
CA THR A 512 5.74 -11.46 -12.21
C THR A 512 5.82 -12.92 -11.77
N TYR A 513 5.25 -13.84 -12.56
CA TYR A 513 5.29 -15.28 -12.24
C TYR A 513 6.67 -15.90 -12.55
N ASP A 514 7.39 -15.31 -13.51
CA ASP A 514 8.78 -15.57 -13.84
C ASP A 514 9.69 -14.47 -13.24
N LEU A 515 11.01 -14.59 -13.43
CA LEU A 515 11.99 -13.59 -12.99
C LEU A 515 11.70 -12.18 -13.54
N TYR A 516 11.11 -12.10 -14.74
CA TYR A 516 10.73 -10.82 -15.34
C TYR A 516 9.57 -11.00 -16.32
N ARG A 517 8.93 -9.88 -16.66
CA ARG A 517 7.98 -9.79 -17.77
C ARG A 517 8.41 -8.71 -18.75
N ALA A 518 8.58 -9.10 -20.01
CA ALA A 518 8.83 -8.17 -21.11
C ALA A 518 7.51 -7.70 -21.73
N GLN A 519 7.39 -6.40 -21.98
CA GLN A 519 6.27 -5.75 -22.66
C GLN A 519 6.83 -4.73 -23.66
N CYS A 520 5.96 -4.17 -24.51
CA CYS A 520 6.35 -3.13 -25.46
C CYS A 520 7.48 -3.60 -26.39
N ASN A 521 7.36 -4.80 -26.96
CA ASN A 521 8.40 -5.45 -27.76
C ASN A 521 9.74 -5.62 -27.03
N GLY A 522 9.71 -5.80 -25.71
CA GLY A 522 10.91 -5.94 -24.90
C GLY A 522 11.51 -4.63 -24.42
N GLN A 523 10.95 -3.47 -24.78
CA GLN A 523 11.42 -2.17 -24.28
C GLN A 523 11.06 -1.91 -22.80
N LEU A 524 9.94 -2.46 -22.34
CA LEU A 524 9.52 -2.37 -20.94
C LEU A 524 9.80 -3.72 -20.25
N ILE A 525 10.61 -3.68 -19.19
CA ILE A 525 11.02 -4.84 -18.42
C ILE A 525 10.52 -4.67 -16.99
N GLN A 526 9.63 -5.56 -16.58
CA GLN A 526 9.15 -5.59 -15.21
C GLN A 526 9.88 -6.68 -14.43
N ILE A 527 10.47 -6.30 -13.30
CA ILE A 527 11.17 -7.18 -12.37
C ILE A 527 10.48 -7.07 -11.00
N ASN A 528 9.57 -7.99 -10.69
CA ASN A 528 8.98 -8.07 -9.36
C ASN A 528 8.47 -9.50 -9.09
N ASP A 529 9.37 -10.45 -8.85
CA ASP A 529 9.01 -11.75 -8.28
C ASP A 529 9.00 -11.60 -6.75
N ASP A 530 7.80 -11.52 -6.17
CA ASP A 530 7.54 -11.37 -4.72
C ASP A 530 8.19 -12.48 -3.88
N ARG A 531 8.51 -13.61 -4.51
CA ARG A 531 9.22 -14.71 -3.89
C ARG A 531 10.72 -14.52 -3.89
N GLY A 532 11.31 -13.71 -4.79
CA GLY A 532 12.74 -13.67 -5.10
C GLY A 532 13.48 -12.37 -4.85
N TYR A 533 14.81 -12.43 -4.92
CA TYR A 533 15.72 -11.28 -4.79
C TYR A 533 16.19 -10.88 -6.18
N VAL A 534 15.24 -10.33 -6.95
CA VAL A 534 15.42 -10.13 -8.38
C VAL A 534 16.10 -8.80 -8.66
N VAL A 535 17.22 -8.87 -9.37
CA VAL A 535 17.94 -7.68 -9.84
C VAL A 535 18.17 -7.75 -11.35
N ALA A 536 18.22 -6.60 -12.00
CA ALA A 536 18.65 -6.46 -13.38
C ALA A 536 20.00 -5.72 -13.44
N PHE A 537 21.00 -6.32 -14.06
CA PHE A 537 22.31 -5.73 -14.29
C PHE A 537 22.38 -5.09 -15.68
N MET A 538 22.40 -3.76 -15.74
CA MET A 538 22.60 -3.01 -16.98
C MET A 538 24.11 -2.78 -17.22
N PRO A 539 24.71 -3.37 -18.27
CA PRO A 539 26.11 -3.14 -18.59
C PRO A 539 26.38 -1.73 -19.12
N ILE A 540 27.64 -1.29 -19.06
CA ILE A 540 28.07 0.05 -19.51
C ILE A 540 27.78 0.29 -21.00
N ASP A 541 27.90 -0.76 -21.82
CA ASP A 541 27.67 -0.67 -23.27
C ASP A 541 26.18 -0.56 -23.64
N GLY A 542 25.29 -0.71 -22.65
CA GLY A 542 23.83 -0.64 -22.79
C GLY A 542 23.23 -1.84 -23.52
N LYS A 543 24.01 -2.89 -23.84
CA LYS A 543 23.48 -4.09 -24.50
C LYS A 543 22.81 -4.97 -23.45
N PHE A 544 21.50 -4.83 -23.32
CA PHE A 544 20.73 -5.60 -22.35
C PHE A 544 20.18 -6.90 -22.95
N ASP A 545 20.42 -8.03 -22.28
CA ASP A 545 19.79 -9.32 -22.54
C ASP A 545 19.13 -9.81 -21.25
N PRO A 546 17.79 -9.75 -21.13
CA PRO A 546 17.09 -10.13 -19.91
C PRO A 546 17.46 -11.52 -19.39
N LYS A 547 17.78 -12.48 -20.27
CA LYS A 547 18.11 -13.85 -19.87
C LYS A 547 19.47 -13.98 -19.20
N LYS A 548 20.39 -13.08 -19.51
CA LYS A 548 21.76 -13.06 -18.96
C LYS A 548 21.90 -12.08 -17.80
N HIS A 549 21.10 -11.03 -17.83
CA HIS A 549 21.30 -9.86 -17.00
C HIS A 549 20.26 -9.72 -15.89
N ILE A 550 19.20 -10.54 -15.87
CA ILE A 550 18.26 -10.61 -14.76
C ILE A 550 18.53 -11.90 -13.98
N THR A 551 18.65 -11.78 -12.66
CA THR A 551 18.93 -12.93 -11.80
C THR A 551 18.23 -12.82 -10.46
N ASP A 552 17.97 -13.97 -9.83
CA ASP A 552 17.53 -14.07 -8.44
C ASP A 552 18.74 -14.39 -7.57
N LEU A 553 19.14 -13.44 -6.72
CA LEU A 553 20.34 -13.51 -5.87
C LEU A 553 20.33 -14.68 -4.88
N ARG A 554 19.19 -15.37 -4.70
CA ARG A 554 19.09 -16.54 -3.82
C ARG A 554 19.58 -17.83 -4.48
N LYS A 555 19.59 -17.88 -5.82
CA LYS A 555 19.90 -19.07 -6.61
C LYS A 555 21.35 -19.08 -7.13
N SER A 556 22.11 -18.03 -6.83
CA SER A 556 23.26 -17.60 -7.63
C SER A 556 24.57 -17.56 -6.89
#